data_AF-A0A8T2NYU5-F1
#
_entry.id   AF-A0A8T2NYU5-F1
#
_cell.length_a   1.000
_cell.length_b   1.000
_cell.length_c   1.000
_cell.angle_alpha   90.00
_cell.angle_beta   90.00
_cell.angle_gamma   90.00
#
_symmetry.space_group_name_H-M   'P 1'
#
loop_
_entity.id
_entity.type
_entity.pdbx_description
1 polymer ?
#
loop_
_entity_poly.entity_id
_entity_poly.type
_entity_poly.pdbx_seq_one_letter_code
_entity_poly.pdbx_strand_id
1 'polypeptide(L)'
;MECFLRRCRSLLQATPEASPGLHIVLGNEACDLDSMVSSLAFAYFLSKRPGSGNAPVPVLNIPRAEFPLRTDNGFLLQESGLTQDALVFRDEVDLPGLHREGKLALTLVDHNVLASADTDLEGAVVEVIDHHQLERKASPSCSITVETVGSCATLVMERIMQKAREVLDKQVAVLLYGAIVMDCVNMSPEAGKVTPKDSKYVIQLESQFPDMPPRGTLFQSLQNAKFDVSGLTTEQMLLKDLKVATGANLKLAVSVIYMTLEAFLQRRGLQKELCDFCHKHSYSLVIAMAISIDEKNEPSRQLAIYSSSALFREEMSLALEKAHSPCLNLSPVCSPYTEIKAYCQGNTLASRKKVMPIIKDFLSNQERGAMHCGNPEDLGDLEEQFNTSCSPVTGYSSQQCMATRHHRHAAEGSGMEEDSLVPPTPMNSLVEGCPLDRGLPRVSAEAVLERFREVADEECGENRPTRGQ
;
A
#
# COMPACT_ATOMS: atom_id res chain seq x y z
N MET A 1 -14.69 5.75 -23.35
CA MET A 1 -14.14 6.48 -22.18
C MET A 1 -13.10 7.55 -22.56
N GLU A 2 -12.12 7.25 -23.41
CA GLU A 2 -10.94 8.12 -23.60
C GLU A 2 -11.23 9.59 -24.02
N CYS A 3 -12.14 9.81 -24.98
CA CYS A 3 -12.54 11.17 -25.39
C CYS A 3 -13.15 11.98 -24.25
N PHE A 4 -13.84 11.32 -23.30
CA PHE A 4 -14.38 11.97 -22.12
C PHE A 4 -13.26 12.42 -21.18
N LEU A 5 -12.28 11.56 -20.90
CA LEU A 5 -11.14 11.91 -20.03
C LEU A 5 -10.32 13.07 -20.59
N ARG A 6 -10.04 13.07 -21.91
CA ARG A 6 -9.36 14.21 -22.58
C ARG A 6 -10.14 15.51 -22.41
N ARG A 7 -11.48 15.45 -22.54
CA ARG A 7 -12.35 16.63 -22.34
C ARG A 7 -12.32 17.12 -20.89
N CYS A 8 -12.31 16.22 -19.91
CA CYS A 8 -12.15 16.59 -18.49
C CYS A 8 -10.84 17.35 -18.26
N ARG A 9 -9.73 16.88 -18.86
CA ARG A 9 -8.44 17.58 -18.76
C ARG A 9 -8.49 18.98 -19.40
N SER A 10 -9.05 19.09 -20.61
CA SER A 10 -9.19 20.39 -21.28
C SER A 10 -10.07 21.37 -20.50
N LEU A 11 -11.09 20.87 -19.77
CA LEU A 11 -11.95 21.69 -18.93
C LEU A 11 -11.17 22.36 -17.78
N LEU A 12 -10.23 21.65 -17.18
CA LEU A 12 -9.39 22.16 -16.09
C LEU A 12 -8.33 23.17 -16.57
N GLN A 13 -7.99 23.13 -17.86
CA GLN A 13 -7.05 24.07 -18.48
C GLN A 13 -7.73 25.33 -19.04
N ALA A 14 -9.06 25.36 -19.11
CA ALA A 14 -9.81 26.49 -19.64
C ALA A 14 -9.89 27.64 -18.62
N THR A 15 -9.99 28.88 -19.11
CA THR A 15 -10.02 30.09 -18.26
C THR A 15 -11.22 30.11 -17.29
N PRO A 16 -11.04 30.53 -16.02
CA PRO A 16 -12.05 30.39 -14.95
C PRO A 16 -13.33 31.22 -15.12
N GLU A 17 -13.32 32.26 -15.94
CA GLU A 17 -14.32 33.33 -15.91
C GLU A 17 -15.72 32.92 -16.44
N ALA A 18 -15.86 31.70 -16.99
CA ALA A 18 -17.16 31.15 -17.40
C ALA A 18 -17.26 29.62 -17.25
N SER A 19 -16.39 28.99 -16.44
CA SER A 19 -16.40 27.53 -16.30
C SER A 19 -17.62 27.06 -15.50
N PRO A 20 -18.30 25.97 -15.93
CA PRO A 20 -19.35 25.36 -15.13
C PRO A 20 -18.79 24.84 -13.80
N GLY A 21 -19.65 24.64 -12.80
CA GLY A 21 -19.24 23.91 -11.60
C GLY A 21 -18.71 22.52 -11.94
N LEU A 22 -17.90 21.95 -11.07
CA LEU A 22 -17.32 20.61 -11.25
C LEU A 22 -17.96 19.62 -10.29
N HIS A 23 -18.23 18.43 -10.81
CA HIS A 23 -18.62 17.28 -10.02
C HIS A 23 -17.45 16.30 -10.02
N ILE A 24 -16.63 16.38 -8.98
CA ILE A 24 -15.46 15.51 -8.86
C ILE A 24 -15.91 14.15 -8.33
N VAL A 25 -15.47 13.09 -8.99
CA VAL A 25 -15.53 11.73 -8.46
C VAL A 25 -14.13 11.37 -7.97
N LEU A 26 -14.01 11.14 -6.68
CA LEU A 26 -12.75 10.97 -5.98
C LEU A 26 -12.70 9.57 -5.36
N GLY A 27 -11.65 8.82 -5.67
CA GLY A 27 -11.28 7.57 -5.00
C GLY A 27 -10.51 7.83 -3.70
N ASN A 28 -10.12 6.79 -2.99
CA ASN A 28 -9.31 6.93 -1.79
C ASN A 28 -7.85 7.33 -2.13
N GLU A 29 -7.10 7.71 -1.10
CA GLU A 29 -5.68 8.14 -1.20
C GLU A 29 -4.70 7.01 -1.52
N ALA A 30 -5.12 5.74 -1.38
CA ALA A 30 -4.32 4.62 -1.87
C ALA A 30 -4.20 4.67 -3.40
N CYS A 31 -5.28 5.13 -4.05
CA CYS A 31 -5.45 5.13 -5.50
C CYS A 31 -5.09 3.76 -6.09
N ASP A 32 -5.57 2.70 -5.46
CA ASP A 32 -5.45 1.34 -5.97
C ASP A 32 -6.33 1.15 -7.22
N LEU A 33 -6.41 -0.10 -7.68
CA LEU A 33 -7.11 -0.43 -8.91
C LEU A 33 -8.60 -0.12 -8.79
N ASP A 34 -9.21 -0.43 -7.64
CA ASP A 34 -10.63 -0.21 -7.38
C ASP A 34 -10.95 1.28 -7.36
N SER A 35 -10.23 2.06 -6.55
CA SER A 35 -10.42 3.51 -6.47
C SER A 35 -10.25 4.19 -7.83
N MET A 36 -9.25 3.82 -8.61
CA MET A 36 -9.05 4.37 -9.96
C MET A 36 -10.22 4.00 -10.88
N VAL A 37 -10.54 2.72 -10.99
CA VAL A 37 -11.57 2.21 -11.90
C VAL A 37 -12.94 2.75 -11.53
N SER A 38 -13.30 2.70 -10.24
CA SER A 38 -14.56 3.20 -9.72
C SER A 38 -14.72 4.69 -9.99
N SER A 39 -13.65 5.50 -9.82
CA SER A 39 -13.68 6.93 -10.13
C SER A 39 -13.91 7.20 -11.61
N LEU A 40 -13.14 6.55 -12.49
CA LEU A 40 -13.24 6.72 -13.94
C LEU A 40 -14.61 6.28 -14.47
N ALA A 41 -15.05 5.08 -14.11
CA ALA A 41 -16.31 4.49 -14.57
C ALA A 41 -17.51 5.30 -14.07
N PHE A 42 -17.50 5.73 -12.80
CA PHE A 42 -18.62 6.48 -12.24
C PHE A 42 -18.69 7.91 -12.79
N ALA A 43 -17.57 8.61 -12.98
CA ALA A 43 -17.58 9.93 -13.63
C ALA A 43 -18.08 9.86 -15.08
N TYR A 44 -17.68 8.81 -15.82
CA TYR A 44 -18.17 8.60 -17.18
C TYR A 44 -19.67 8.28 -17.21
N PHE A 45 -20.15 7.48 -16.26
CA PHE A 45 -21.58 7.25 -16.04
C PHE A 45 -22.34 8.56 -15.81
N LEU A 46 -21.85 9.43 -14.92
CA LEU A 46 -22.45 10.74 -14.67
C LEU A 46 -22.47 11.61 -15.95
N SER A 47 -21.42 11.54 -16.78
CA SER A 47 -21.31 12.32 -18.03
C SER A 47 -22.38 11.98 -19.07
N LYS A 48 -22.97 10.77 -18.99
CA LYS A 48 -24.04 10.32 -19.90
C LYS A 48 -25.43 10.61 -19.37
N ARG A 49 -25.54 11.04 -18.11
CA ARG A 49 -26.83 11.38 -17.50
C ARG A 49 -27.21 12.83 -17.76
N PRO A 50 -28.48 13.11 -18.08
CA PRO A 50 -28.97 14.48 -18.09
C PRO A 50 -29.03 15.03 -16.65
N GLY A 51 -28.42 16.19 -16.42
CA GLY A 51 -28.83 17.10 -15.33
C GLY A 51 -28.00 17.10 -14.04
N SER A 52 -26.87 17.79 -14.03
CA SER A 52 -26.24 18.27 -12.77
C SER A 52 -25.83 19.74 -12.82
N GLY A 53 -25.83 20.40 -13.98
CA GLY A 53 -25.22 21.73 -14.17
C GLY A 53 -23.68 21.71 -14.06
N ASN A 54 -23.15 20.83 -13.21
CA ASN A 54 -21.74 20.59 -12.99
C ASN A 54 -21.18 19.51 -13.92
N ALA A 55 -20.00 19.74 -14.46
CA ALA A 55 -19.31 18.79 -15.33
C ALA A 55 -18.62 17.69 -14.49
N PRO A 56 -18.89 16.40 -14.75
CA PRO A 56 -18.25 15.32 -14.02
C PRO A 56 -16.79 15.14 -14.44
N VAL A 57 -15.91 15.01 -13.45
CA VAL A 57 -14.46 14.84 -13.64
C VAL A 57 -13.95 13.77 -12.67
N PRO A 58 -13.38 12.65 -13.16
CA PRO A 58 -12.70 11.72 -12.28
C PRO A 58 -11.35 12.30 -11.87
N VAL A 59 -11.04 12.27 -10.58
CA VAL A 59 -9.74 12.70 -10.05
C VAL A 59 -9.11 11.54 -9.30
N LEU A 60 -7.88 11.19 -9.67
CA LEU A 60 -7.08 10.22 -8.93
C LEU A 60 -6.46 10.90 -7.72
N ASN A 61 -6.74 10.40 -6.52
CA ASN A 61 -6.44 11.08 -5.26
C ASN A 61 -4.98 10.91 -4.81
N ILE A 62 -4.05 11.09 -5.74
CA ILE A 62 -2.60 11.12 -5.55
C ILE A 62 -1.99 12.18 -6.45
N PRO A 63 -0.78 12.68 -6.16
CA PRO A 63 -0.03 13.50 -7.10
C PRO A 63 0.29 12.73 -8.39
N ARG A 64 0.31 13.40 -9.54
CA ARG A 64 0.68 12.77 -10.83
C ARG A 64 2.00 12.02 -10.77
N ALA A 65 2.99 12.58 -10.06
CA ALA A 65 4.32 12.00 -9.93
C ALA A 65 4.33 10.62 -9.24
N GLU A 66 3.28 10.28 -8.49
CA GLU A 66 3.14 9.00 -7.78
C GLU A 66 2.42 7.92 -8.59
N PHE A 67 1.76 8.28 -9.70
CA PHE A 67 1.05 7.32 -10.53
C PHE A 67 1.92 6.17 -11.04
N PRO A 68 3.20 6.38 -11.45
CA PRO A 68 4.07 5.29 -11.87
C PRO A 68 4.25 4.19 -10.81
N LEU A 69 4.00 4.48 -9.53
CA LEU A 69 4.10 3.48 -8.45
C LEU A 69 2.98 2.43 -8.50
N ARG A 70 1.84 2.75 -9.15
CA ARG A 70 0.67 1.87 -9.32
C ARG A 70 0.76 1.17 -10.68
N THR A 71 1.69 0.23 -10.76
CA THR A 71 2.04 -0.46 -12.00
C THR A 71 0.93 -1.37 -12.54
N ASP A 72 0.11 -1.93 -11.66
CA ASP A 72 -1.15 -2.61 -11.99
C ASP A 72 -2.19 -1.67 -12.60
N ASN A 73 -2.35 -0.46 -12.07
CA ASN A 73 -3.20 0.57 -12.68
C ASN A 73 -2.72 0.92 -14.09
N GLY A 74 -1.41 1.17 -14.25
CA GLY A 74 -0.79 1.44 -15.54
C GLY A 74 -1.03 0.32 -16.56
N PHE A 75 -0.89 -0.94 -16.12
CA PHE A 75 -1.17 -2.12 -16.94
C PHE A 75 -2.64 -2.18 -17.39
N LEU A 76 -3.60 -2.01 -16.47
CA LEU A 76 -5.03 -2.08 -16.81
C LEU A 76 -5.46 -0.94 -17.76
N LEU A 77 -4.87 0.25 -17.63
CA LEU A 77 -5.10 1.34 -18.56
C LEU A 77 -4.63 0.98 -19.97
N GLN A 78 -3.44 0.36 -20.10
CA GLN A 78 -2.94 -0.10 -21.39
C GLN A 78 -3.84 -1.17 -22.00
N GLU A 79 -4.26 -2.17 -21.21
CA GLU A 79 -5.18 -3.22 -21.66
C GLU A 79 -6.55 -2.68 -22.09
N SER A 80 -7.01 -1.59 -21.47
CA SER A 80 -8.26 -0.91 -21.83
C SER A 80 -8.08 0.14 -22.94
N GLY A 81 -6.86 0.36 -23.45
CA GLY A 81 -6.58 1.34 -24.51
C GLY A 81 -6.71 2.79 -24.04
N LEU A 82 -6.40 3.08 -22.77
CA LEU A 82 -6.39 4.41 -22.18
C LEU A 82 -4.96 4.90 -21.97
N THR A 83 -4.70 6.16 -22.31
CA THR A 83 -3.45 6.84 -21.96
C THR A 83 -3.53 7.52 -20.59
N GLN A 84 -2.47 7.39 -19.80
CA GLN A 84 -2.29 8.09 -18.53
C GLN A 84 -2.27 9.63 -18.68
N ASP A 85 -1.99 10.15 -19.88
CA ASP A 85 -1.98 11.60 -20.15
C ASP A 85 -3.39 12.21 -20.08
N ALA A 86 -4.43 11.40 -20.28
CA ALA A 86 -5.81 11.85 -20.21
C ALA A 86 -6.36 11.90 -18.77
N LEU A 87 -5.66 11.32 -17.80
CA LEU A 87 -6.07 11.28 -16.40
C LEU A 87 -5.84 12.62 -15.70
N VAL A 88 -6.66 12.91 -14.70
CA VAL A 88 -6.55 14.08 -13.82
C VAL A 88 -6.14 13.62 -12.42
N PHE A 89 -5.18 14.31 -11.82
CA PHE A 89 -4.62 14.00 -10.51
C PHE A 89 -4.95 15.06 -9.48
N ARG A 90 -4.74 14.71 -8.21
CA ARG A 90 -5.10 15.56 -7.08
C ARG A 90 -4.39 16.90 -7.08
N ASP A 91 -3.12 16.91 -7.49
CA ASP A 91 -2.26 18.10 -7.59
C ASP A 91 -2.57 18.99 -8.81
N GLU A 92 -3.53 18.59 -9.65
CA GLU A 92 -3.96 19.34 -10.83
C GLU A 92 -5.31 20.06 -10.64
N VAL A 93 -5.94 19.94 -9.46
CA VAL A 93 -7.26 20.52 -9.17
C VAL A 93 -7.28 21.23 -7.81
N ASP A 94 -7.63 22.51 -7.81
CA ASP A 94 -7.85 23.29 -6.57
C ASP A 94 -9.25 23.02 -5.99
N LEU A 95 -9.41 21.86 -5.32
CA LEU A 95 -10.69 21.51 -4.66
C LEU A 95 -11.09 22.55 -3.60
N PRO A 96 -10.20 23.04 -2.72
CA PRO A 96 -10.56 24.08 -1.76
C PRO A 96 -11.05 25.37 -2.42
N GLY A 97 -10.42 25.80 -3.52
CA GLY A 97 -10.87 26.95 -4.31
C GLY A 97 -12.27 26.76 -4.88
N LEU A 98 -12.51 25.62 -5.54
CA LEU A 98 -13.83 25.28 -6.10
C LEU A 98 -14.91 25.21 -5.02
N HIS A 99 -14.57 24.69 -3.83
CA HIS A 99 -15.50 24.64 -2.71
C HIS A 99 -15.87 26.04 -2.21
N ARG A 100 -14.88 26.92 -1.99
CA ARG A 100 -15.11 28.31 -1.57
C ARG A 100 -15.97 29.10 -2.55
N GLU A 101 -15.86 28.80 -3.85
CA GLU A 101 -16.67 29.43 -4.90
C GLU A 101 -18.09 28.82 -5.03
N GLY A 102 -18.43 27.78 -4.26
CA GLY A 102 -19.70 27.07 -4.38
C GLY A 102 -19.84 26.30 -5.70
N LYS A 103 -18.72 26.00 -6.37
CA LYS A 103 -18.65 25.32 -7.67
C LYS A 103 -18.26 23.84 -7.57
N LEU A 104 -18.16 23.30 -6.35
CA LEU A 104 -17.75 21.91 -6.12
C LEU A 104 -18.92 21.03 -5.68
N ALA A 105 -19.10 19.91 -6.38
CA ALA A 105 -19.80 18.74 -5.87
C ALA A 105 -18.82 17.55 -5.83
N LEU A 106 -18.87 16.76 -4.77
CA LEU A 106 -18.00 15.60 -4.57
C LEU A 106 -18.81 14.31 -4.49
N THR A 107 -18.42 13.31 -5.27
CA THR A 107 -18.78 11.91 -5.02
C THR A 107 -17.56 11.16 -4.55
N LEU A 108 -17.68 10.48 -3.41
CA LEU A 108 -16.64 9.58 -2.92
C LEU A 108 -16.94 8.17 -3.41
N VAL A 109 -15.93 7.51 -3.97
CA VAL A 109 -15.98 6.09 -4.32
C VAL A 109 -14.87 5.36 -3.59
N ASP A 110 -15.14 4.13 -3.16
CA ASP A 110 -14.16 3.25 -2.51
C ASP A 110 -13.58 3.80 -1.18
N HIS A 111 -14.31 4.74 -0.59
CA HIS A 111 -14.17 5.23 0.79
C HIS A 111 -15.40 6.07 1.15
N ASN A 112 -15.67 6.22 2.45
CA ASN A 112 -16.83 6.98 2.93
C ASN A 112 -16.46 8.20 3.81
N VAL A 113 -15.18 8.39 4.15
CA VAL A 113 -14.69 9.50 4.97
C VAL A 113 -13.51 10.17 4.27
N LEU A 114 -13.58 11.50 4.13
CA LEU A 114 -12.48 12.29 3.60
C LEU A 114 -11.25 12.22 4.52
N ALA A 115 -10.06 12.27 3.93
CA ALA A 115 -8.81 12.39 4.69
C ALA A 115 -8.83 13.66 5.56
N SER A 116 -8.07 13.68 6.66
CA SER A 116 -8.04 14.81 7.60
C SER A 116 -7.79 16.16 6.91
N ALA A 117 -6.89 16.19 5.91
CA ALA A 117 -6.55 17.37 5.12
C ALA A 117 -7.72 17.93 4.29
N ASP A 118 -8.77 17.13 4.04
CA ASP A 118 -9.92 17.45 3.21
C ASP A 118 -11.22 17.61 4.01
N THR A 119 -11.15 17.61 5.35
CA THR A 119 -12.35 17.70 6.20
C THR A 119 -13.23 18.92 5.87
N ASP A 120 -12.62 20.03 5.44
CA ASP A 120 -13.32 21.26 5.03
C ASP A 120 -14.17 21.09 3.75
N LEU A 121 -13.93 20.04 2.96
CA LEU A 121 -14.69 19.74 1.74
C LEU A 121 -15.95 18.92 2.01
N GLU A 122 -16.18 18.48 3.26
CA GLU A 122 -17.29 17.60 3.64
C GLU A 122 -18.66 18.14 3.23
N GLY A 123 -18.83 19.47 3.25
CA GLY A 123 -20.05 20.14 2.80
C GLY A 123 -20.34 20.04 1.29
N ALA A 124 -19.33 19.70 0.47
CA ALA A 124 -19.49 19.48 -0.96
C ALA A 124 -19.85 18.03 -1.33
N VAL A 125 -19.80 17.09 -0.37
CA VAL A 125 -20.06 15.67 -0.65
C VAL A 125 -21.56 15.43 -0.84
N VAL A 126 -21.92 14.96 -2.04
CA VAL A 126 -23.31 14.71 -2.47
C VAL A 126 -23.64 13.24 -2.61
N GLU A 127 -22.64 12.37 -2.80
CA GLU A 127 -22.84 10.93 -2.96
C GLU A 127 -21.63 10.14 -2.46
N VAL A 128 -21.87 8.99 -1.84
CA VAL A 128 -20.86 8.03 -1.40
C VAL A 128 -21.24 6.65 -1.92
N ILE A 129 -20.29 5.96 -2.55
CA ILE A 129 -20.42 4.57 -2.99
C ILE A 129 -19.21 3.81 -2.48
N ASP A 130 -19.40 2.92 -1.53
CA ASP A 130 -18.29 2.29 -0.84
C ASP A 130 -18.65 0.86 -0.41
N HIS A 131 -17.65 0.02 -0.23
CA HIS A 131 -17.79 -1.35 0.26
C HIS A 131 -17.13 -1.59 1.62
N HIS A 132 -16.44 -0.58 2.17
CA HIS A 132 -15.87 -0.60 3.51
C HIS A 132 -16.93 -0.40 4.60
N GLN A 133 -16.50 -0.53 5.85
CA GLN A 133 -17.36 -0.23 7.00
C GLN A 133 -17.80 1.24 6.96
N LEU A 134 -19.09 1.49 7.19
CA LEU A 134 -19.62 2.86 7.27
C LEU A 134 -19.14 3.54 8.55
N GLU A 135 -18.27 4.53 8.40
CA GLU A 135 -17.73 5.38 9.47
C GLU A 135 -18.31 6.80 9.42
N ARG A 136 -18.78 7.22 8.24
CA ARG A 136 -19.40 8.51 8.00
C ARG A 136 -20.72 8.68 8.76
N LYS A 137 -20.95 9.89 9.27
CA LYS A 137 -22.27 10.30 9.80
C LYS A 137 -23.27 10.54 8.67
N ALA A 138 -24.53 10.17 8.89
CA ALA A 138 -25.59 10.45 7.93
C ALA A 138 -25.76 11.97 7.72
N SER A 139 -25.93 12.37 6.46
CA SER A 139 -26.21 13.77 6.07
C SER A 139 -27.38 13.80 5.08
N PRO A 140 -28.35 14.73 5.21
CA PRO A 140 -29.44 14.86 4.26
C PRO A 140 -28.99 15.33 2.87
N SER A 141 -27.80 15.94 2.76
CA SER A 141 -27.23 16.40 1.49
C SER A 141 -26.43 15.34 0.74
N CYS A 142 -26.21 14.17 1.34
CA CYS A 142 -25.34 13.12 0.81
C CYS A 142 -26.09 11.78 0.70
N SER A 143 -26.24 11.27 -0.52
CA SER A 143 -26.73 9.90 -0.73
C SER A 143 -25.62 8.90 -0.42
N ILE A 144 -25.89 7.92 0.43
CA ILE A 144 -24.88 6.93 0.84
C ILE A 144 -25.32 5.54 0.35
N THR A 145 -24.46 4.88 -0.41
CA THR A 145 -24.57 3.47 -0.80
C THR A 145 -23.37 2.73 -0.23
N VAL A 146 -23.58 1.99 0.86
CA VAL A 146 -22.55 1.13 1.44
C VAL A 146 -23.07 -0.30 1.50
N GLU A 147 -22.33 -1.23 0.90
CA GLU A 147 -22.66 -2.65 0.88
C GLU A 147 -21.39 -3.49 0.93
N THR A 148 -21.40 -4.56 1.74
CA THR A 148 -20.29 -5.50 1.80
C THR A 148 -20.22 -6.34 0.53
N VAL A 149 -19.34 -5.95 -0.38
CA VAL A 149 -18.96 -6.65 -1.62
C VAL A 149 -17.45 -6.72 -1.74
N GLY A 150 -16.92 -7.56 -2.64
CA GLY A 150 -15.49 -7.72 -2.81
C GLY A 150 -14.80 -6.49 -3.43
N SER A 151 -15.52 -5.67 -4.21
CA SER A 151 -14.99 -4.47 -4.87
C SER A 151 -16.05 -3.37 -4.97
N CYS A 152 -15.67 -2.10 -4.75
CA CYS A 152 -16.48 -0.93 -5.04
C CYS A 152 -16.90 -0.87 -6.52
N ALA A 153 -16.05 -1.33 -7.44
CA ALA A 153 -16.35 -1.41 -8.87
C ALA A 153 -17.58 -2.30 -9.15
N THR A 154 -17.90 -3.27 -8.28
CA THR A 154 -19.15 -4.05 -8.34
C THR A 154 -20.38 -3.16 -8.15
N LEU A 155 -20.33 -2.21 -7.20
CA LEU A 155 -21.42 -1.26 -6.94
C LEU A 155 -21.55 -0.22 -8.06
N VAL A 156 -20.42 0.22 -8.62
CA VAL A 156 -20.39 1.11 -9.79
C VAL A 156 -21.00 0.41 -11.01
N MET A 157 -20.62 -0.85 -11.27
CA MET A 157 -21.18 -1.68 -12.33
C MET A 157 -22.70 -1.85 -12.17
N GLU A 158 -23.17 -2.12 -10.96
CA GLU A 158 -24.60 -2.17 -10.66
C GLU A 158 -25.32 -0.87 -11.04
N ARG A 159 -24.76 0.29 -10.65
CA ARG A 159 -25.36 1.58 -10.96
C ARG A 159 -25.43 1.84 -12.47
N ILE A 160 -24.39 1.49 -13.20
CA ILE A 160 -24.34 1.60 -14.67
C ILE A 160 -25.42 0.71 -15.29
N MET A 161 -25.52 -0.55 -14.87
CA MET A 161 -26.51 -1.50 -15.39
C MET A 161 -27.95 -1.10 -15.14
N GLN A 162 -28.23 -0.47 -13.99
CA GLN A 162 -29.59 -0.04 -13.65
C GLN A 162 -30.02 1.25 -14.35
N LYS A 163 -29.09 2.20 -14.59
CA LYS A 163 -29.47 3.57 -14.94
C LYS A 163 -28.93 4.08 -16.28
N ALA A 164 -27.87 3.49 -16.84
CA ALA A 164 -27.29 3.91 -18.11
C ALA A 164 -26.48 2.76 -18.74
N ARG A 165 -27.17 1.72 -19.19
CA ARG A 165 -26.55 0.49 -19.72
C ARG A 165 -25.66 0.76 -20.94
N GLU A 166 -25.98 1.81 -21.70
CA GLU A 166 -25.21 2.30 -22.86
C GLU A 166 -23.81 2.83 -22.51
N VAL A 167 -23.52 3.10 -21.24
CA VAL A 167 -22.18 3.46 -20.75
C VAL A 167 -21.23 2.27 -20.83
N LEU A 168 -21.75 1.05 -20.71
CA LEU A 168 -20.94 -0.17 -20.70
C LEU A 168 -20.53 -0.58 -22.12
N ASP A 169 -19.46 0.05 -22.60
CA ASP A 169 -18.71 -0.41 -23.77
C ASP A 169 -17.58 -1.39 -23.35
N LYS A 170 -16.87 -1.98 -24.33
CA LYS A 170 -15.76 -2.92 -24.07
C LYS A 170 -14.67 -2.29 -23.19
N GLN A 171 -14.39 -1.01 -23.36
CA GLN A 171 -13.34 -0.31 -22.61
C GLN A 171 -13.72 -0.16 -21.13
N VAL A 172 -14.98 0.23 -20.84
CA VAL A 172 -15.50 0.29 -19.47
C VAL A 172 -15.62 -1.11 -18.85
N ALA A 173 -16.02 -2.10 -19.65
CA ALA A 173 -16.13 -3.49 -19.20
C ALA A 173 -14.77 -4.05 -18.75
N VAL A 174 -13.70 -3.85 -19.51
CA VAL A 174 -12.34 -4.30 -19.14
C VAL A 174 -11.88 -3.66 -17.83
N LEU A 175 -12.13 -2.35 -17.64
CA LEU A 175 -11.77 -1.65 -16.41
C LEU A 175 -12.51 -2.24 -15.19
N LEU A 176 -13.84 -2.31 -15.24
CA LEU A 176 -14.66 -2.84 -14.15
C LEU A 176 -14.32 -4.31 -13.88
N TYR A 177 -14.14 -5.11 -14.92
CA TYR A 177 -13.77 -6.51 -14.81
C TYR A 177 -12.40 -6.68 -14.12
N GLY A 178 -11.40 -5.90 -14.51
CA GLY A 178 -10.05 -5.95 -13.93
C GLY A 178 -10.04 -5.62 -12.43
N ALA A 179 -10.74 -4.57 -12.01
CA ALA A 179 -10.87 -4.22 -10.58
C ALA A 179 -11.54 -5.34 -9.79
N ILE A 180 -12.75 -5.76 -10.21
CA ILE A 180 -13.52 -6.77 -9.47
C ILE A 180 -12.75 -8.10 -9.40
N VAL A 181 -12.12 -8.54 -10.49
CA VAL A 181 -11.32 -9.78 -10.52
C VAL A 181 -10.11 -9.69 -9.58
N MET A 182 -9.47 -8.53 -9.48
CA MET A 182 -8.31 -8.35 -8.58
C MET A 182 -8.70 -8.35 -7.11
N ASP A 183 -9.70 -7.57 -6.71
CA ASP A 183 -10.06 -7.46 -5.29
C ASP A 183 -10.77 -8.70 -4.76
N CYS A 184 -11.51 -9.39 -5.64
CA CYS A 184 -12.11 -10.69 -5.33
C CYS A 184 -11.15 -11.88 -5.49
N VAL A 185 -9.85 -11.63 -5.74
CA VAL A 185 -8.81 -12.67 -5.85
C VAL A 185 -9.21 -13.78 -6.84
N ASN A 186 -9.55 -13.39 -8.07
CA ASN A 186 -10.05 -14.29 -9.12
C ASN A 186 -11.32 -15.06 -8.73
N MET A 187 -12.16 -14.49 -7.86
CA MET A 187 -13.36 -15.13 -7.30
C MET A 187 -13.06 -16.37 -6.46
N SER A 188 -11.86 -16.47 -5.87
CA SER A 188 -11.50 -17.57 -4.98
C SER A 188 -12.35 -17.53 -3.70
N PRO A 189 -13.18 -18.55 -3.44
CA PRO A 189 -13.94 -18.63 -2.19
C PRO A 189 -13.04 -18.69 -0.96
N GLU A 190 -11.85 -19.29 -1.09
CA GLU A 190 -10.87 -19.47 -0.02
C GLU A 190 -10.29 -18.13 0.46
N ALA A 191 -10.30 -17.10 -0.39
CA ALA A 191 -9.87 -15.75 -0.04
C ALA A 191 -10.88 -15.02 0.85
N GLY A 192 -12.14 -15.48 0.94
CA GLY A 192 -13.17 -14.91 1.81
C GLY A 192 -13.64 -13.49 1.45
N LYS A 193 -13.26 -12.97 0.28
CA LYS A 193 -13.59 -11.61 -0.18
C LYS A 193 -14.76 -11.54 -1.15
N VAL A 194 -15.01 -12.62 -1.88
CA VAL A 194 -16.02 -12.65 -2.96
C VAL A 194 -17.44 -12.76 -2.41
N THR A 195 -18.37 -12.01 -3.00
CA THR A 195 -19.80 -12.14 -2.74
C THR A 195 -20.58 -12.65 -3.96
N PRO A 196 -21.82 -13.12 -3.79
CA PRO A 196 -22.67 -13.48 -4.92
C PRO A 196 -22.90 -12.34 -5.91
N LYS A 197 -22.88 -11.08 -5.45
CA LYS A 197 -23.05 -9.91 -6.32
C LYS A 197 -21.83 -9.71 -7.23
N ASP A 198 -20.62 -9.88 -6.71
CA ASP A 198 -19.38 -9.81 -7.51
C ASP A 198 -19.39 -10.89 -8.60
N SER A 199 -19.67 -12.14 -8.21
CA SER A 199 -19.76 -13.28 -9.14
C SER A 199 -20.80 -13.05 -10.24
N LYS A 200 -21.97 -12.51 -9.88
CA LYS A 200 -23.03 -12.18 -10.84
C LYS A 200 -22.55 -11.19 -11.90
N TYR A 201 -21.94 -10.09 -11.50
CA TYR A 201 -21.51 -9.05 -12.44
C TYR A 201 -20.31 -9.49 -13.30
N VAL A 202 -19.40 -10.30 -12.75
CA VAL A 202 -18.29 -10.87 -13.53
C VAL A 202 -18.78 -11.87 -14.58
N ILE A 203 -19.69 -12.79 -14.25
CA ILE A 203 -20.32 -13.69 -15.23
C ILE A 203 -21.06 -12.88 -16.31
N GLN A 204 -21.73 -11.80 -15.90
CA GLN A 204 -22.44 -10.92 -16.82
C GLN A 204 -21.48 -10.18 -17.77
N LEU A 205 -20.30 -9.76 -17.30
CA LEU A 205 -19.28 -9.13 -18.13
C LEU A 205 -18.67 -10.13 -19.12
N GLU A 206 -18.34 -11.33 -18.65
CA GLU A 206 -17.78 -12.41 -19.49
C GLU A 206 -18.76 -12.83 -20.59
N SER A 207 -20.04 -12.93 -20.28
CA SER A 207 -21.06 -13.29 -21.28
C SER A 207 -21.34 -12.19 -22.30
N GLN A 208 -21.26 -10.91 -21.92
CA GLN A 208 -21.49 -9.78 -22.83
C GLN A 208 -20.28 -9.43 -23.68
N PHE A 209 -19.07 -9.70 -23.19
CA PHE A 209 -17.81 -9.36 -23.86
C PHE A 209 -16.88 -10.59 -23.90
N PRO A 210 -17.19 -11.59 -24.75
CA PRO A 210 -16.43 -12.85 -24.81
C PRO A 210 -14.98 -12.66 -25.30
N ASP A 211 -14.68 -11.53 -25.96
CA ASP A 211 -13.33 -11.19 -26.44
C ASP A 211 -12.47 -10.49 -25.37
N MET A 212 -12.90 -10.45 -24.10
CA MET A 212 -12.05 -9.98 -23.00
C MET A 212 -11.05 -11.06 -22.58
N PRO A 213 -9.92 -10.68 -21.95
CA PRO A 213 -8.97 -11.66 -21.44
C PRO A 213 -9.64 -12.65 -20.47
N PRO A 214 -9.30 -13.95 -20.52
CA PRO A 214 -9.81 -14.93 -19.56
C PRO A 214 -9.49 -14.52 -18.12
N ARG A 215 -10.42 -14.76 -17.19
CA ARG A 215 -10.34 -14.31 -15.79
C ARG A 215 -9.00 -14.59 -15.12
N GLY A 216 -8.56 -15.84 -15.15
CA GLY A 216 -7.30 -16.27 -14.52
C GLY A 216 -6.07 -15.63 -15.17
N THR A 217 -6.09 -15.44 -16.49
CA THR A 217 -5.01 -14.77 -17.23
C THR A 217 -4.95 -13.29 -16.85
N LEU A 218 -6.09 -12.60 -16.81
CA LEU A 218 -6.14 -11.19 -16.41
C LEU A 218 -5.66 -11.00 -14.97
N PHE A 219 -6.16 -11.83 -14.04
CA PHE A 219 -5.76 -11.81 -12.64
C PHE A 219 -4.24 -11.99 -12.49
N GLN A 220 -3.66 -13.00 -13.16
CA GLN A 220 -2.22 -13.25 -13.09
C GLN A 220 -1.42 -12.08 -13.69
N SER A 221 -1.85 -11.52 -14.81
CA SER A 221 -1.18 -10.39 -15.44
C SER A 221 -1.21 -9.14 -14.57
N LEU A 222 -2.36 -8.82 -13.96
CA LEU A 222 -2.48 -7.71 -13.01
C LEU A 222 -1.65 -7.96 -11.75
N GLN A 223 -1.64 -9.19 -11.24
CA GLN A 223 -0.83 -9.57 -10.09
C GLN A 223 0.68 -9.43 -10.37
N ASN A 224 1.12 -9.82 -11.57
CA ASN A 224 2.48 -9.65 -12.03
C ASN A 224 2.82 -8.16 -12.19
N ALA A 225 1.94 -7.39 -12.83
CA ALA A 225 2.12 -5.95 -13.01
C ALA A 225 2.24 -5.22 -11.68
N LYS A 226 1.45 -5.60 -10.66
CA LYS A 226 1.51 -5.02 -9.31
C LYS A 226 2.90 -5.08 -8.69
N PHE A 227 3.64 -6.16 -8.93
CA PHE A 227 4.99 -6.37 -8.41
C PHE A 227 6.10 -6.07 -9.42
N ASP A 228 5.75 -5.74 -10.67
CA ASP A 228 6.73 -5.33 -11.67
C ASP A 228 7.33 -3.97 -11.29
N VAL A 229 8.65 -3.95 -11.16
CA VAL A 229 9.45 -2.76 -10.85
C VAL A 229 10.44 -2.42 -11.97
N SER A 230 10.38 -3.14 -13.10
CA SER A 230 11.34 -3.01 -14.21
C SER A 230 11.35 -1.62 -14.84
N GLY A 231 10.18 -0.97 -14.91
CA GLY A 231 10.02 0.40 -15.42
C GLY A 231 10.30 1.51 -14.39
N LEU A 232 10.63 1.18 -13.14
CA LEU A 232 10.76 2.16 -12.06
C LEU A 232 12.20 2.67 -11.89
N THR A 233 12.32 3.97 -11.64
CA THR A 233 13.55 4.56 -11.09
C THR A 233 13.82 4.02 -9.68
N THR A 234 15.04 4.20 -9.17
CA THR A 234 15.40 3.71 -7.83
C THR A 234 14.59 4.41 -6.76
N GLU A 235 14.39 5.72 -6.88
CA GLU A 235 13.51 6.49 -5.98
C GLU A 235 12.08 5.93 -6.01
N GLN A 236 11.50 5.72 -7.20
CA GLN A 236 10.14 5.18 -7.31
C GLN A 236 10.02 3.78 -6.70
N MET A 237 11.01 2.91 -6.92
CA MET A 237 11.02 1.57 -6.33
C MET A 237 11.05 1.62 -4.80
N LEU A 238 11.81 2.54 -4.22
CA LEU A 238 11.86 2.75 -2.76
C LEU A 238 10.52 3.29 -2.23
N LEU A 239 9.90 4.24 -2.94
CA LEU A 239 8.62 4.84 -2.55
C LEU A 239 7.42 3.88 -2.67
N LYS A 240 7.46 2.93 -3.62
CA LYS A 240 6.33 2.04 -3.94
C LYS A 240 5.74 1.31 -2.73
N ASP A 241 6.59 0.76 -1.86
CA ASP A 241 6.16 0.12 -0.61
C ASP A 241 7.04 0.59 0.56
N LEU A 242 6.96 1.89 0.83
CA LEU A 242 7.68 2.57 1.91
C LEU A 242 6.86 2.66 3.20
N LYS A 243 7.51 2.41 4.34
CA LYS A 243 7.03 2.87 5.65
C LYS A 243 8.12 3.69 6.34
N VAL A 244 7.72 4.80 6.95
CA VAL A 244 8.63 5.67 7.72
C VAL A 244 8.38 5.48 9.21
N ALA A 245 9.47 5.42 9.99
CA ALA A 245 9.46 5.57 11.43
C ALA A 245 10.17 6.87 11.81
N THR A 246 9.58 7.64 12.71
CA THR A 246 10.13 8.90 13.21
C THR A 246 10.37 8.77 14.70
N GLY A 247 11.49 9.31 15.18
CA GLY A 247 11.82 9.43 16.60
C GLY A 247 12.79 10.58 16.82
N ALA A 248 12.47 11.47 17.74
CA ALA A 248 13.08 12.80 17.94
C ALA A 248 13.33 13.51 16.59
N ASN A 249 14.59 13.60 16.17
CA ASN A 249 15.03 14.28 14.96
C ASN A 249 15.48 13.31 13.85
N LEU A 250 15.22 12.00 14.00
CA LEU A 250 15.60 10.96 13.07
C LEU A 250 14.37 10.46 12.30
N LYS A 251 14.55 10.26 10.99
CA LYS A 251 13.55 9.61 10.13
C LYS A 251 14.18 8.41 9.44
N LEU A 252 13.59 7.24 9.67
CA LEU A 252 14.02 5.95 9.14
C LEU A 252 13.04 5.46 8.10
N ALA A 253 13.53 5.24 6.88
CA ALA A 253 12.75 4.70 5.77
C ALA A 253 12.92 3.17 5.67
N VAL A 254 11.83 2.43 5.54
CA VAL A 254 11.84 0.97 5.31
C VAL A 254 11.03 0.67 4.06
N SER A 255 11.74 0.39 2.97
CA SER A 255 11.18 0.12 1.65
C SER A 255 11.17 -1.38 1.40
N VAL A 256 10.07 -1.93 0.88
CA VAL A 256 10.08 -3.28 0.29
C VAL A 256 10.32 -3.14 -1.20
N ILE A 257 11.30 -3.88 -1.73
CA ILE A 257 11.61 -3.90 -3.16
C ILE A 257 11.35 -5.29 -3.74
N TYR A 258 10.67 -5.34 -4.89
CA TYR A 258 10.23 -6.58 -5.54
C TYR A 258 11.25 -7.05 -6.59
N MET A 259 12.50 -7.17 -6.17
CA MET A 259 13.60 -7.70 -6.97
C MET A 259 14.66 -8.33 -6.06
N THR A 260 15.61 -9.08 -6.61
CA THR A 260 16.72 -9.63 -5.81
C THR A 260 17.63 -8.51 -5.30
N LEU A 261 18.24 -8.73 -4.12
CA LEU A 261 19.18 -7.75 -3.58
C LEU A 261 20.39 -7.56 -4.49
N GLU A 262 20.86 -8.62 -5.13
CA GLU A 262 21.95 -8.56 -6.11
C GLU A 262 21.60 -7.60 -7.25
N ALA A 263 20.44 -7.77 -7.90
CA ALA A 263 20.03 -6.91 -9.00
C ALA A 263 19.79 -5.47 -8.53
N PHE A 264 19.33 -5.26 -7.28
CA PHE A 264 19.22 -3.93 -6.69
C PHE A 264 20.60 -3.27 -6.52
N LEU A 265 21.58 -3.99 -5.96
CA LEU A 265 22.95 -3.50 -5.76
C LEU A 265 23.68 -3.20 -7.08
N GLN A 266 23.31 -3.87 -8.18
CA GLN A 266 23.87 -3.63 -9.52
C GLN A 266 23.23 -2.47 -10.28
N ARG A 267 22.25 -1.77 -9.70
CA ARG A 267 21.63 -0.60 -10.36
C ARG A 267 22.65 0.53 -10.53
N ARG A 268 22.65 1.13 -11.73
CA ARG A 268 23.58 2.20 -12.08
C ARG A 268 23.37 3.41 -11.18
N GLY A 269 24.43 3.89 -10.54
CA GLY A 269 24.36 5.08 -9.69
C GLY A 269 23.68 4.88 -8.33
N LEU A 270 23.41 3.63 -7.91
CA LEU A 270 22.63 3.32 -6.70
C LEU A 270 23.08 4.10 -5.47
N GLN A 271 24.38 4.12 -5.16
CA GLN A 271 24.89 4.81 -3.97
C GLN A 271 24.54 6.30 -3.97
N LYS A 272 24.70 6.96 -5.12
CA LYS A 272 24.34 8.38 -5.28
C LYS A 272 22.82 8.56 -5.16
N GLU A 273 22.03 7.70 -5.79
CA GLU A 273 20.57 7.78 -5.75
C GLU A 273 20.02 7.55 -4.33
N LEU A 274 20.62 6.65 -3.54
CA LEU A 274 20.28 6.48 -2.12
C LEU A 274 20.65 7.71 -1.28
N CYS A 275 21.79 8.34 -1.56
CA CYS A 275 22.18 9.60 -0.95
C CYS A 275 21.18 10.72 -1.26
N ASP A 276 20.87 10.91 -2.54
CA ASP A 276 19.92 11.91 -3.02
C ASP A 276 18.52 11.65 -2.45
N PHE A 277 18.10 10.39 -2.38
CA PHE A 277 16.82 9.98 -1.78
C PHE A 277 16.75 10.34 -0.30
N CYS A 278 17.79 9.99 0.49
CA CYS A 278 17.87 10.36 1.89
C CYS A 278 17.85 11.87 2.10
N HIS A 279 18.56 12.65 1.29
CA HIS A 279 18.55 14.11 1.38
C HIS A 279 17.19 14.71 1.00
N LYS A 280 16.62 14.30 -0.13
CA LYS A 280 15.35 14.81 -0.67
C LYS A 280 14.19 14.61 0.30
N HIS A 281 14.13 13.45 0.96
CA HIS A 281 13.05 13.10 1.90
C HIS A 281 13.43 13.28 3.37
N SER A 282 14.63 13.82 3.64
CA SER A 282 15.17 14.02 4.99
C SER A 282 15.23 12.74 5.83
N TYR A 283 15.60 11.60 5.22
CA TYR A 283 15.83 10.35 5.91
C TYR A 283 17.26 10.23 6.42
N SER A 284 17.42 9.85 7.68
CA SER A 284 18.71 9.59 8.31
C SER A 284 19.30 8.24 7.85
N LEU A 285 18.44 7.28 7.50
CA LEU A 285 18.82 5.96 7.01
C LEU A 285 17.65 5.34 6.24
N VAL A 286 17.97 4.50 5.25
CA VAL A 286 17.01 3.68 4.51
C VAL A 286 17.38 2.20 4.59
N ILE A 287 16.37 1.37 4.84
CA ILE A 287 16.43 -0.09 4.78
C ILE A 287 15.63 -0.52 3.56
N ALA A 288 16.30 -1.10 2.58
CA ALA A 288 15.67 -1.73 1.43
C ALA A 288 15.55 -3.24 1.67
N MET A 289 14.34 -3.72 1.91
CA MET A 289 14.01 -5.13 2.10
C MET A 289 13.65 -5.76 0.75
N ALA A 290 14.58 -6.51 0.18
CA ALA A 290 14.36 -7.27 -1.04
C ALA A 290 13.52 -8.52 -0.75
N ILE A 291 12.49 -8.73 -1.57
CA ILE A 291 11.73 -9.97 -1.63
C ILE A 291 11.79 -10.53 -3.05
N SER A 292 12.12 -11.82 -3.14
CA SER A 292 11.98 -12.59 -4.37
C SER A 292 11.39 -13.96 -4.03
N ILE A 293 10.72 -14.57 -4.99
CA ILE A 293 10.24 -15.94 -4.89
C ILE A 293 11.21 -16.80 -5.68
N ASP A 294 11.68 -17.89 -5.10
CA ASP A 294 12.56 -18.84 -5.79
C ASP A 294 11.78 -19.82 -6.70
N GLU A 295 12.50 -20.70 -7.39
CA GLU A 295 11.92 -21.72 -8.27
C GLU A 295 10.98 -22.71 -7.54
N LYS A 296 11.12 -22.83 -6.22
CA LYS A 296 10.29 -23.69 -5.36
C LYS A 296 9.09 -22.95 -4.79
N ASN A 297 8.86 -21.73 -5.24
CA ASN A 297 7.79 -20.87 -4.77
C ASN A 297 7.92 -20.49 -3.28
N GLU A 298 9.16 -20.47 -2.78
CA GLU A 298 9.47 -20.05 -1.41
C GLU A 298 9.98 -18.60 -1.40
N PRO A 299 9.45 -17.74 -0.51
CA PRO A 299 9.88 -16.36 -0.43
C PRO A 299 11.28 -16.28 0.21
N SER A 300 12.21 -15.64 -0.48
CA SER A 300 13.50 -15.24 0.07
C SER A 300 13.46 -13.76 0.45
N ARG A 301 14.12 -13.41 1.56
CA ARG A 301 14.23 -12.03 2.04
C ARG A 301 15.68 -11.67 2.28
N GLN A 302 16.03 -10.46 1.85
CA GLN A 302 17.36 -9.87 2.04
C GLN A 302 17.20 -8.39 2.39
N LEU A 303 18.21 -7.78 3.00
CA LEU A 303 18.18 -6.37 3.37
C LEU A 303 19.44 -5.66 2.88
N ALA A 304 19.27 -4.42 2.42
CA ALA A 304 20.33 -3.42 2.31
C ALA A 304 20.04 -2.27 3.28
N ILE A 305 21.06 -1.84 4.00
CA ILE A 305 21.01 -0.74 4.96
C ILE A 305 21.97 0.34 4.49
N TYR A 306 21.43 1.51 4.15
CA TYR A 306 22.19 2.67 3.72
C TYR A 306 21.97 3.86 4.66
N SER A 307 23.07 4.52 5.02
CA SER A 307 23.07 5.84 5.66
C SER A 307 24.36 6.56 5.30
N SER A 308 24.33 7.89 5.19
CA SER A 308 25.55 8.70 5.08
C SER A 308 26.41 8.64 6.36
N SER A 309 25.81 8.30 7.52
CA SER A 309 26.53 8.12 8.78
C SER A 309 26.96 6.67 8.97
N ALA A 310 28.28 6.42 9.00
CA ALA A 310 28.83 5.09 9.25
C ALA A 310 28.46 4.56 10.64
N LEU A 311 28.47 5.42 11.66
CA LEU A 311 28.08 5.07 13.03
C LEU A 311 26.62 4.63 13.08
N PHE A 312 25.72 5.43 12.49
CA PHE A 312 24.29 5.14 12.54
C PHE A 312 23.94 3.86 11.76
N ARG A 313 24.62 3.63 10.63
CA ARG A 313 24.52 2.37 9.88
C ARG A 313 24.95 1.18 10.72
N GLU A 314 26.04 1.29 11.48
CA GLU A 314 26.53 0.23 12.37
C GLU A 314 25.55 -0.06 13.51
N GLU A 315 25.07 0.97 14.19
CA GLU A 315 24.12 0.84 15.30
C GLU A 315 22.81 0.18 14.87
N MET A 316 22.25 0.59 13.74
CA MET A 316 21.02 0.01 13.20
C MET A 316 21.25 -1.45 12.79
N SER A 317 22.37 -1.76 12.12
CA SER A 317 22.76 -3.13 11.80
C SER A 317 22.81 -4.03 13.03
N LEU A 318 23.50 -3.58 14.08
CA LEU A 318 23.62 -4.33 15.33
C LEU A 318 22.26 -4.52 16.02
N ALA A 319 21.38 -3.52 15.98
CA ALA A 319 20.04 -3.63 16.55
C ALA A 319 19.18 -4.67 15.81
N LEU A 320 19.28 -4.74 14.48
CA LEU A 320 18.59 -5.76 13.68
C LEU A 320 19.16 -7.16 13.87
N GLU A 321 20.49 -7.29 13.97
CA GLU A 321 21.18 -8.56 14.24
C GLU A 321 20.83 -9.14 15.62
N LYS A 322 20.71 -8.27 16.63
CA LYS A 322 20.39 -8.64 18.02
C LYS A 322 18.89 -8.73 18.31
N ALA A 323 18.03 -8.45 17.33
CA ALA A 323 16.59 -8.51 17.54
C ALA A 323 16.15 -9.93 17.91
N HIS A 324 15.29 -10.06 18.93
CA HIS A 324 14.76 -11.35 19.39
C HIS A 324 13.24 -11.48 19.18
N SER A 325 12.55 -10.40 18.81
CA SER A 325 11.09 -10.35 18.68
C SER A 325 10.63 -9.56 17.45
N PRO A 326 10.64 -10.18 16.25
CA PRO A 326 11.15 -11.52 15.99
C PRO A 326 12.68 -11.56 15.83
N CYS A 327 13.26 -12.75 16.01
CA CYS A 327 14.62 -13.00 15.58
C CYS A 327 14.68 -13.02 14.04
N LEU A 328 15.50 -12.13 13.44
CA LEU A 328 15.59 -12.00 11.98
C LEU A 328 16.54 -13.03 11.35
N ASN A 329 17.45 -13.60 12.14
CA ASN A 329 18.50 -14.53 11.68
C ASN A 329 19.32 -13.95 10.51
N LEU A 330 19.87 -12.75 10.71
CA LEU A 330 20.63 -12.05 9.66
C LEU A 330 22.02 -12.68 9.47
N SER A 331 22.38 -12.94 8.22
CA SER A 331 23.73 -13.30 7.83
C SER A 331 24.30 -12.28 6.84
N PRO A 332 25.49 -11.70 7.09
CA PRO A 332 26.07 -10.71 6.19
C PRO A 332 26.32 -11.27 4.79
N VAL A 333 26.12 -10.45 3.76
CA VAL A 333 26.50 -10.73 2.38
C VAL A 333 27.32 -9.59 1.78
N CYS A 334 28.09 -9.88 0.74
CA CYS A 334 28.95 -8.89 0.09
C CYS A 334 28.11 -7.77 -0.55
N SER A 335 28.50 -6.52 -0.27
CA SER A 335 28.02 -5.33 -0.97
C SER A 335 29.17 -4.75 -1.79
N PRO A 336 28.94 -4.30 -3.04
CA PRO A 336 29.95 -3.59 -3.82
C PRO A 336 30.21 -2.16 -3.29
N TYR A 337 29.41 -1.68 -2.33
CA TYR A 337 29.51 -0.34 -1.75
C TYR A 337 29.82 -0.41 -0.25
N THR A 338 30.80 0.38 0.20
CA THR A 338 31.19 0.48 1.63
C THR A 338 30.13 1.11 2.51
N GLU A 339 29.25 1.94 1.92
CA GLU A 339 28.18 2.66 2.59
C GLU A 339 26.87 1.87 2.69
N ILE A 340 26.85 0.64 2.16
CA ILE A 340 25.69 -0.24 2.19
C ILE A 340 26.06 -1.54 2.89
N LYS A 341 25.40 -1.83 4.01
CA LYS A 341 25.47 -3.15 4.64
C LYS A 341 24.37 -4.04 4.08
N ALA A 342 24.70 -5.27 3.75
CA ALA A 342 23.79 -6.20 3.09
C ALA A 342 23.67 -7.51 3.87
N TYR A 343 22.46 -8.07 3.92
CA TYR A 343 22.14 -9.26 4.71
C TYR A 343 21.20 -10.21 3.98
N CYS A 344 21.41 -11.52 4.15
CA CYS A 344 20.35 -12.51 3.98
C CYS A 344 19.53 -12.61 5.27
N GLN A 345 18.20 -12.67 5.15
CA GLN A 345 17.29 -12.79 6.29
C GLN A 345 16.81 -14.23 6.42
N GLY A 346 17.35 -14.97 7.38
CA GLY A 346 16.99 -16.38 7.59
C GLY A 346 15.53 -16.57 8.02
N ASN A 347 14.96 -15.63 8.78
CA ASN A 347 13.54 -15.64 9.10
C ASN A 347 12.71 -14.99 7.98
N THR A 348 12.36 -15.75 6.96
CA THR A 348 11.62 -15.26 5.78
C THR A 348 10.18 -14.82 6.07
N LEU A 349 9.61 -15.21 7.22
CA LEU A 349 8.28 -14.77 7.67
C LEU A 349 8.29 -13.36 8.30
N ALA A 350 9.46 -12.85 8.70
CA ALA A 350 9.58 -11.51 9.25
C ALA A 350 9.52 -10.43 8.15
N SER A 351 8.31 -10.05 7.74
CA SER A 351 8.09 -8.96 6.78
C SER A 351 8.42 -7.58 7.38
N ARG A 352 8.34 -6.52 6.57
CA ARG A 352 8.46 -5.12 7.04
C ARG A 352 7.65 -4.87 8.30
N LYS A 353 6.41 -5.37 8.39
CA LYS A 353 5.53 -5.21 9.57
C LYS A 353 6.17 -5.74 10.86
N LYS A 354 7.01 -6.78 10.77
CA LYS A 354 7.75 -7.35 11.91
C LYS A 354 9.08 -6.66 12.17
N VAL A 355 9.67 -6.02 11.16
CA VAL A 355 10.88 -5.21 11.30
C VAL A 355 10.58 -3.83 11.91
N MET A 356 9.40 -3.25 11.60
CA MET A 356 9.02 -1.92 12.09
C MET A 356 9.08 -1.76 13.62
N PRO A 357 8.60 -2.69 14.46
CA PRO A 357 8.74 -2.60 15.91
C PRO A 357 10.20 -2.49 16.37
N ILE A 358 11.11 -3.29 15.79
CA ILE A 358 12.55 -3.25 16.13
C ILE A 358 13.12 -1.85 15.86
N ILE A 359 12.71 -1.23 14.75
CA ILE A 359 13.15 0.12 14.36
C ILE A 359 12.59 1.18 15.30
N LYS A 360 11.32 1.07 15.70
CA LYS A 360 10.70 1.99 16.66
C LYS A 360 11.35 1.89 18.04
N ASP A 361 11.68 0.67 18.49
CA ASP A 361 12.39 0.45 19.74
C ASP A 361 13.79 1.05 19.69
N PHE A 362 14.50 0.87 18.57
CA PHE A 362 15.81 1.48 18.32
C PHE A 362 15.77 3.01 18.41
N LEU A 363 14.81 3.65 17.73
CA LEU A 363 14.60 5.10 17.80
C LEU A 363 14.30 5.56 19.23
N SER A 364 13.40 4.87 19.93
CA SER A 364 13.01 5.20 21.31
C SER A 364 14.19 5.08 22.31
N ASN A 365 15.17 4.21 22.03
CA ASN A 365 16.36 4.07 22.86
C ASN A 365 17.39 5.17 22.59
N GLN A 366 17.52 5.62 21.34
CA GLN A 366 18.36 6.75 20.96
C GLN A 366 17.88 8.05 21.64
N GLU A 367 16.56 8.26 21.71
CA GLU A 367 15.97 9.41 22.42
C GLU A 367 16.33 9.42 23.92
N ARG A 368 16.23 8.26 24.58
CA ARG A 368 16.59 8.12 26.00
C ARG A 368 18.08 8.34 26.24
N GLY A 369 18.94 7.87 25.34
CA GLY A 369 20.38 8.11 25.40
C GLY A 369 20.74 9.59 25.23
N ALA A 370 20.08 10.29 24.31
CA ALA A 370 20.29 11.72 24.08
C ALA A 370 19.83 12.59 25.28
N MET A 371 18.73 12.23 25.95
CA MET A 371 18.26 12.92 27.15
C MET A 371 19.17 12.72 28.38
N HIS A 372 19.89 11.61 28.46
CA HIS A 372 20.84 11.36 29.56
C HIS A 372 22.19 12.08 29.39
N CYS A 373 22.55 12.52 28.18
CA CYS A 373 23.78 13.27 27.89
C CYS A 373 23.59 14.80 27.90
N GLY A 374 22.41 15.30 28.28
CA GLY A 374 22.02 16.72 28.19
C GLY A 374 22.28 17.60 29.41
N ASN A 375 22.97 17.12 30.45
CA ASN A 375 23.38 17.95 31.59
C ASN A 375 24.88 18.29 31.51
N PRO A 376 25.26 19.52 31.10
CA PRO A 376 26.62 20.03 31.25
C PRO A 376 26.81 20.60 32.66
N GLU A 377 26.62 19.77 33.69
CA GLU A 377 26.97 20.12 35.07
C GLU A 377 27.48 18.87 35.82
N ASP A 378 28.48 18.18 35.26
CA ASP A 378 29.46 17.45 36.08
C ASP A 378 30.71 17.12 35.23
N LEU A 379 31.45 18.16 34.86
CA LEU A 379 32.83 18.04 34.38
C LEU A 379 33.71 18.89 35.30
N GLY A 380 33.91 18.39 36.51
CA GLY A 380 34.93 18.83 37.45
C GLY A 380 35.84 17.65 37.79
N ASP A 381 37.12 17.81 37.48
CA ASP A 381 38.25 17.10 38.05
C ASP A 381 38.48 15.64 37.66
N LEU A 382 39.08 15.43 36.47
CA LEU A 382 40.05 14.35 36.28
C LEU A 382 41.18 14.79 35.32
N GLU A 383 42.02 15.72 35.77
CA GLU A 383 43.43 15.75 35.38
C GLU A 383 44.27 15.61 36.66
N GLU A 384 44.70 14.38 36.96
CA GLU A 384 46.06 14.12 37.44
C GLU A 384 46.34 12.61 37.51
N GLN A 385 47.58 12.25 37.13
CA GLN A 385 48.28 10.99 37.38
C GLN A 385 48.14 9.85 36.35
N PHE A 386 48.85 10.05 35.23
CA PHE A 386 49.70 8.99 34.69
C PHE A 386 50.84 8.70 35.68
N ASN A 387 50.88 7.52 36.28
CA ASN A 387 52.01 6.58 36.18
C ASN A 387 51.93 5.41 37.19
N THR A 388 52.46 4.28 36.72
CA THR A 388 53.09 3.16 37.47
C THR A 388 52.22 2.00 37.99
N SER A 389 52.27 0.92 37.19
CA SER A 389 52.74 -0.43 37.54
C SER A 389 52.01 -1.34 38.56
N CYS A 390 51.80 -2.56 38.07
CA CYS A 390 51.91 -3.87 38.74
C CYS A 390 50.82 -4.32 39.73
N SER A 391 50.29 -5.51 39.41
CA SER A 391 49.34 -6.37 40.13
C SER A 391 49.89 -6.88 41.49
N PRO A 392 49.27 -7.88 42.17
CA PRO A 392 47.87 -8.36 42.22
C PRO A 392 47.35 -8.47 43.68
N VAL A 393 46.19 -9.13 43.89
CA VAL A 393 45.88 -10.08 45.00
C VAL A 393 44.54 -9.84 45.72
N THR A 394 43.65 -10.83 45.52
CA THR A 394 42.58 -11.41 46.40
C THR A 394 41.40 -10.58 46.89
N GLY A 395 40.21 -11.16 46.70
CA GLY A 395 39.46 -11.70 47.84
C GLY A 395 37.99 -11.30 47.94
N TYR A 396 37.12 -12.32 47.81
CA TYR A 396 35.81 -12.52 48.46
C TYR A 396 34.72 -11.43 48.29
N SER A 397 33.64 -11.70 47.56
CA SER A 397 32.45 -12.51 47.92
C SER A 397 31.36 -11.71 48.64
N SER A 398 30.12 -12.01 48.20
CA SER A 398 28.83 -11.87 48.89
C SER A 398 28.02 -10.62 48.49
N GLN A 399 27.02 -10.78 47.61
CA GLN A 399 25.61 -11.05 47.97
C GLN A 399 25.00 -9.92 48.82
N GLN A 400 24.08 -9.13 48.24
CA GLN A 400 22.64 -9.41 48.33
C GLN A 400 21.83 -8.33 47.63
N CYS A 401 20.86 -8.80 46.83
CA CYS A 401 19.68 -8.04 46.44
C CYS A 401 18.90 -7.60 47.68
N MET A 402 18.44 -6.34 47.70
CA MET A 402 17.14 -6.02 48.30
C MET A 402 16.38 -5.06 47.40
N ALA A 403 15.13 -5.45 47.15
CA ALA A 403 14.12 -4.72 46.43
C ALA A 403 13.58 -3.57 47.28
N THR A 404 13.28 -2.45 46.63
CA THR A 404 12.29 -1.50 47.13
C THR A 404 11.35 -1.10 46.00
N ARG A 405 10.09 -1.54 46.15
CA ARG A 405 8.91 -1.01 45.45
C ARG A 405 8.72 0.44 45.85
N HIS A 406 8.53 1.33 44.87
CA HIS A 406 7.77 2.55 45.07
C HIS A 406 6.70 2.68 43.98
N HIS A 407 5.44 2.53 44.43
CA HIS A 407 4.27 3.09 43.78
C HIS A 407 4.37 4.62 43.81
N ARG A 408 4.19 5.28 42.66
CA ARG A 408 3.54 6.59 42.59
C ARG A 408 2.64 6.68 41.36
N HIS A 409 1.46 7.23 41.62
CA HIS A 409 0.37 7.53 40.71
C HIS A 409 0.61 8.82 39.92
N ALA A 410 -0.03 8.85 38.75
CA ALA A 410 -0.63 10.00 38.05
C ALA A 410 0.29 11.03 37.36
N ALA A 411 0.13 11.15 36.04
CA ALA A 411 -0.45 12.34 35.42
C ALA A 411 -0.72 12.07 33.93
N GLU A 412 -1.97 12.30 33.52
CA GLU A 412 -2.38 12.42 32.13
C GLU A 412 -1.73 13.66 31.51
N GLY A 413 -1.19 13.52 30.30
CA GLY A 413 -0.65 14.61 29.51
C GLY A 413 -0.87 14.30 28.04
N SER A 414 -2.00 14.76 27.51
CA SER A 414 -2.35 14.70 26.09
C SER A 414 -1.44 15.67 25.32
N GLY A 415 -0.40 15.14 24.70
CA GLY A 415 0.39 15.82 23.67
C GLY A 415 -0.22 15.52 22.30
N MET A 416 -0.75 16.55 21.65
CA MET A 416 -1.20 16.49 20.26
C MET A 416 0.03 16.32 19.36
N GLU A 417 0.05 15.26 18.56
CA GLU A 417 1.05 15.04 17.51
C GLU A 417 0.78 16.00 16.34
N GLU A 418 1.81 16.70 15.91
CA GLU A 418 1.78 17.66 14.80
C GLU A 418 1.98 16.90 13.47
N ASP A 419 1.00 17.01 12.58
CA ASP A 419 0.90 16.29 11.31
C ASP A 419 2.08 16.57 10.37
N SER A 420 2.78 15.52 9.95
CA SER A 420 3.81 15.58 8.92
C SER A 420 3.20 15.63 7.52
N LEU A 421 3.73 16.50 6.65
CA LEU A 421 3.39 16.72 5.22
C LEU A 421 3.66 15.52 4.27
N VAL A 422 3.58 14.28 4.76
CA VAL A 422 3.72 13.07 3.94
C VAL A 422 2.34 12.43 3.82
N PRO A 423 1.81 12.17 2.61
CA PRO A 423 0.52 11.50 2.48
C PRO A 423 0.56 10.16 3.23
N PRO A 424 -0.53 9.78 3.91
CA PRO A 424 -0.60 8.49 4.58
C PRO A 424 -0.28 7.40 3.56
N THR A 425 0.55 6.42 3.97
CA THR A 425 0.79 5.22 3.18
C THR A 425 -0.57 4.66 2.78
N PRO A 426 -0.82 4.34 1.50
CA PRO A 426 -2.03 3.64 1.05
C PRO A 426 -2.45 2.60 2.08
N MET A 427 -3.54 2.87 2.81
CA MET A 427 -4.14 1.89 3.70
C MET A 427 -4.83 0.85 2.83
N ASN A 428 -4.03 0.02 2.16
CA ASN A 428 -4.49 -1.32 1.93
C ASN A 428 -4.69 -1.92 3.33
N SER A 429 -5.96 -2.07 3.70
CA SER A 429 -6.39 -3.04 4.69
C SER A 429 -5.97 -4.42 4.20
N LEU A 430 -4.68 -4.71 4.28
CA LEU A 430 -4.13 -6.06 4.40
C LEU A 430 -4.50 -6.54 5.81
N VAL A 431 -5.80 -6.68 6.06
CA VAL A 431 -6.31 -7.74 6.92
C VAL A 431 -5.99 -9.02 6.16
N GLU A 432 -5.02 -9.75 6.70
CA GLU A 432 -4.57 -11.09 6.32
C GLU A 432 -4.53 -11.46 4.82
N GLY A 433 -3.31 -11.72 4.32
CA GLY A 433 -3.13 -12.44 3.07
C GLY A 433 -2.52 -11.62 1.94
N CYS A 434 -1.32 -11.08 2.13
CA CYS A 434 -0.44 -11.00 0.97
C CYS A 434 -0.27 -12.43 0.43
N PRO A 435 -0.40 -12.69 -0.89
CA PRO A 435 -0.08 -14.02 -1.46
C PRO A 435 1.36 -14.46 -1.14
N LEU A 436 2.22 -13.52 -0.71
CA LEU A 436 3.59 -13.75 -0.25
C LEU A 436 3.70 -14.04 1.25
N ASP A 437 2.67 -13.80 2.06
CA ASP A 437 2.68 -14.08 3.50
C ASP A 437 2.56 -15.59 3.79
N ARG A 438 2.07 -16.39 2.83
CA ARG A 438 1.98 -17.87 2.91
C ARG A 438 2.57 -18.63 1.71
N GLY A 439 3.18 -17.93 0.75
CA GLY A 439 3.55 -18.48 -0.56
C GLY A 439 2.32 -18.70 -1.46
N LEU A 440 2.51 -18.80 -2.80
CA LEU A 440 1.38 -19.13 -3.68
C LEU A 440 0.82 -20.52 -3.32
N PRO A 441 -0.49 -20.78 -3.51
CA PRO A 441 -1.08 -22.08 -3.27
C PRO A 441 -0.27 -23.17 -3.97
N ARG A 442 0.23 -24.15 -3.21
CA ARG A 442 0.89 -25.34 -3.77
C ARG A 442 -0.16 -26.22 -4.44
N VAL A 443 -0.46 -25.93 -5.70
CA VAL A 443 -1.18 -26.87 -6.55
C VAL A 443 -0.14 -27.86 -7.07
N SER A 444 0.08 -28.97 -6.34
CA SER A 444 0.89 -30.06 -6.88
C SER A 444 0.12 -30.74 -8.01
N ALA A 445 0.81 -31.16 -9.06
CA ALA A 445 0.21 -31.93 -10.16
C ALA A 445 -0.47 -33.21 -9.65
N GLU A 446 0.02 -33.74 -8.52
CA GLU A 446 -0.55 -34.89 -7.81
C GLU A 446 -1.90 -34.57 -7.16
N ALA A 447 -2.08 -33.38 -6.56
CA ALA A 447 -3.34 -32.95 -5.97
C ALA A 447 -4.44 -32.70 -7.03
N VAL A 448 -4.05 -32.27 -8.23
CA VAL A 448 -4.97 -32.15 -9.38
C VAL A 448 -5.38 -33.53 -9.90
N LEU A 449 -4.43 -34.46 -9.99
CA LEU A 449 -4.70 -35.84 -10.45
C LEU A 449 -5.54 -36.64 -9.44
N GLU A 450 -5.38 -36.41 -8.15
CA GLU A 450 -6.18 -37.05 -7.09
C GLU A 450 -7.62 -36.55 -7.11
N ARG A 451 -7.84 -35.24 -7.33
CA ARG A 451 -9.19 -34.67 -7.52
C ARG A 451 -9.90 -35.14 -8.79
N PHE A 452 -9.19 -35.33 -9.89
CA PHE A 452 -9.78 -35.92 -11.10
C PHE A 452 -10.17 -37.39 -10.91
N ARG A 453 -9.50 -38.14 -10.04
CA ARG A 453 -9.88 -39.52 -9.69
C ARG A 453 -11.10 -39.56 -8.77
N GLU A 454 -11.17 -38.68 -7.77
CA GLU A 454 -12.34 -38.58 -6.88
C GLU A 454 -13.62 -38.20 -7.64
N VAL A 455 -13.55 -37.28 -8.61
CA VAL A 455 -14.71 -36.88 -9.43
C VAL A 455 -15.13 -38.00 -10.40
N ALA A 456 -14.19 -38.79 -10.92
CA ALA A 456 -14.51 -39.93 -11.80
C ALA A 456 -15.16 -41.11 -11.05
N ASP A 457 -14.82 -41.31 -9.77
CA ASP A 457 -15.43 -42.33 -8.93
C ASP A 457 -16.82 -41.93 -8.42
N GLU A 458 -17.09 -40.63 -8.21
CA GLU A 458 -18.43 -40.12 -7.87
C GLU A 458 -19.41 -40.17 -9.06
N GLU A 459 -18.96 -39.95 -10.31
CA GLU A 459 -19.81 -40.06 -11.50
C GLU A 459 -20.14 -41.51 -11.91
N CYS A 460 -19.39 -42.51 -11.45
CA CYS A 460 -19.68 -43.94 -11.72
C CYS A 460 -20.62 -44.61 -10.70
N GLY A 461 -21.03 -43.91 -9.63
CA GLY A 461 -21.86 -44.45 -8.55
C GLY A 461 -23.38 -44.44 -8.80
N GLU A 462 -23.88 -43.61 -9.71
CA GLU A 462 -25.32 -43.43 -9.95
C GLU A 462 -25.79 -44.09 -11.26
N ASN A 463 -25.71 -45.43 -11.35
CA ASN A 463 -26.59 -46.19 -12.25
C ASN A 463 -26.60 -47.68 -11.88
N ARG A 464 -27.47 -48.07 -10.93
CA ARG A 464 -27.96 -49.45 -10.82
C ARG A 464 -29.48 -49.47 -10.95
N PRO A 465 -30.05 -50.21 -11.92
CA PRO A 465 -31.49 -50.32 -12.05
C PRO A 465 -32.04 -51.30 -11.02
N THR A 466 -33.03 -50.89 -10.24
CA THR A 466 -33.84 -51.78 -9.42
C THR A 466 -34.75 -52.62 -10.32
N ARG A 467 -34.47 -53.92 -10.40
CA ARG A 467 -35.38 -54.94 -10.93
C ARG A 467 -36.50 -55.15 -9.92
N GLY A 468 -37.73 -54.75 -10.28
CA GLY A 468 -38.95 -55.22 -9.63
C GLY A 468 -39.44 -56.50 -10.32
N GLN A 469 -39.64 -57.55 -9.52
CA GLN A 469 -40.70 -58.55 -9.68
C GLN A 469 -41.64 -58.40 -8.49
#